data_AF-A0A8T4BKT5-F1
#
_entry.id   AF-A0A8T4BKT5-F1
#
_cell.length_a   1.000
_cell.length_b   1.000
_cell.length_c   1.000
_cell.angle_alpha   90.00
_cell.angle_beta   90.00
_cell.angle_gamma   90.00
#
_symmetry.space_group_name_H-M   'P 1'
#
loop_
_entity.id
_entity.type
_entity.pdbx_description
1 polymer ?
#
loop_
_entity_poly.entity_id
_entity_poly.type
_entity_poly.pdbx_seq_one_letter_code
_entity_poly.pdbx_strand_id
1 'polypeptide(L)'
;MLDKNPELSIDDDLIKIQIEFEQKNPNIILCSKPFHKIEFLNRLINSVKDPIIIVDMDLLYTGYVQSGMIKKKENVTIFCPDKIDWKEKLSKIISNISKERFLVIVDSFNGVYNLFDGLESARFINSCIMLLSSIGNQTKSSVIVTGMARKKDDDEWVLSPGGKHIIKSEKTGVYFLKKSLNDLVLVTLEKVGTNSRKFIIKQENV
;
A
#
# COMPACT_ATOMS: atom_id res chain seq x y z
N MET A 1 -14.87 29.94 -28.87
CA MET A 1 -13.86 29.59 -27.85
C MET A 1 -13.90 28.08 -27.70
N LEU A 2 -12.83 27.41 -28.14
CA LEU A 2 -12.68 25.97 -27.95
C LEU A 2 -12.08 25.76 -26.57
N ASP A 3 -12.84 25.10 -25.69
CA ASP A 3 -12.32 24.65 -24.41
C ASP A 3 -11.12 23.73 -24.66
N LYS A 4 -9.94 24.21 -24.27
CA LYS A 4 -8.75 23.38 -24.14
C LYS A 4 -9.01 22.45 -22.97
N ASN A 5 -9.46 21.24 -23.28
CA ASN A 5 -9.44 20.14 -22.33
C ASN A 5 -7.96 19.93 -21.95
N PRO A 6 -7.53 20.18 -20.71
CA PRO A 6 -6.15 19.94 -20.36
C PRO A 6 -5.95 18.43 -20.44
N GLU A 7 -4.93 18.03 -21.18
CA GLU A 7 -4.41 16.67 -21.14
C GLU A 7 -4.14 16.32 -19.67
N LEU A 8 -5.08 15.62 -19.04
CA LEU A 8 -4.91 15.02 -17.71
C LEU A 8 -3.82 13.97 -17.86
N SER A 9 -2.58 14.42 -17.63
CA SER A 9 -1.37 13.62 -17.69
C SER A 9 -1.43 12.52 -16.63
N ILE A 10 -0.88 11.35 -16.97
CA ILE A 10 -0.84 10.15 -16.13
C ILE A 10 -0.14 10.44 -14.79
N ASP A 11 0.82 11.37 -14.80
CA ASP A 11 1.60 11.79 -13.63
C ASP A 11 0.76 12.52 -12.57
N ASP A 12 -0.30 13.20 -12.97
CA ASP A 12 -0.97 14.19 -12.13
C ASP A 12 -1.70 13.54 -10.94
N ASP A 13 -2.33 12.38 -11.16
CA ASP A 13 -3.03 11.67 -10.10
C ASP A 13 -2.11 10.78 -9.26
N LEU A 14 -1.02 10.24 -9.82
CA LEU A 14 -0.02 9.50 -9.03
C LEU A 14 0.74 10.42 -8.08
N ILE A 15 1.08 11.65 -8.50
CA ILE A 15 1.68 12.66 -7.62
C ILE A 15 0.69 13.04 -6.51
N LYS A 16 -0.59 13.27 -6.84
CA LYS A 16 -1.63 13.55 -5.82
C LYS A 16 -1.78 12.41 -4.83
N ILE A 17 -1.75 11.15 -5.29
CA ILE A 17 -1.78 9.96 -4.43
C ILE A 17 -0.58 9.95 -3.48
N GLN A 18 0.63 10.23 -3.97
CA GLN A 18 1.83 10.27 -3.12
C GLN A 18 1.73 11.36 -2.03
N ILE A 19 1.24 12.55 -2.38
CA ILE A 19 1.01 13.65 -1.42
C ILE A 19 -0.05 13.24 -0.39
N GLU A 20 -1.15 12.64 -0.82
CA GLU A 20 -2.21 12.15 0.06
C GLU A 20 -1.67 11.09 1.04
N PHE A 21 -0.84 10.15 0.55
CA PHE A 21 -0.25 9.13 1.39
C PHE A 21 0.71 9.68 2.45
N GLU A 22 1.47 10.71 2.12
CA GLU A 22 2.32 11.40 3.10
C GLU A 22 1.49 12.03 4.23
N GLN A 23 0.30 12.55 3.92
CA GLN A 23 -0.59 13.18 4.89
C GLN A 23 -1.38 12.17 5.75
N LYS A 24 -1.59 10.95 5.26
CA LYS A 24 -2.51 9.94 5.83
C LYS A 24 -1.81 8.68 6.31
N ASN A 25 -0.69 8.82 7.02
CA ASN A 25 0.18 7.71 7.39
C ASN A 25 -0.30 6.95 8.66
N PRO A 26 -0.50 5.60 8.63
CA PRO A 26 -0.34 4.70 7.47
C PRO A 26 -1.55 4.71 6.54
N ASN A 27 -1.30 4.31 5.30
CA ASN A 27 -2.30 4.16 4.26
C ASN A 27 -2.61 2.68 4.04
N ILE A 28 -3.89 2.32 4.05
CA ILE A 28 -4.37 0.97 3.83
C ILE A 28 -5.02 0.89 2.45
N ILE A 29 -4.53 -0.01 1.61
CA ILE A 29 -5.04 -0.20 0.25
C ILE A 29 -5.68 -1.58 0.13
N LEU A 30 -7.00 -1.57 0.06
CA LEU A 30 -7.83 -2.76 -0.02
C LEU A 30 -8.03 -3.17 -1.48
N CYS A 31 -7.77 -4.44 -1.76
CA CYS A 31 -7.81 -5.01 -3.10
C CYS A 31 -8.75 -6.21 -3.15
N SER A 32 -9.52 -6.35 -4.23
CA SER A 32 -10.38 -7.53 -4.44
C SER A 32 -9.71 -8.60 -5.31
N LYS A 33 -8.75 -8.23 -6.16
CA LYS A 33 -8.02 -9.15 -7.05
C LYS A 33 -6.50 -8.99 -6.89
N PRO A 34 -5.73 -10.09 -6.75
CA PRO A 34 -4.27 -10.00 -6.59
C PRO A 34 -3.58 -9.33 -7.77
N PHE A 35 -4.01 -9.60 -9.01
CA PHE A 35 -3.41 -9.00 -10.20
C PHE A 35 -3.52 -7.47 -10.22
N HIS A 36 -4.66 -6.91 -9.80
CA HIS A 36 -4.83 -5.46 -9.73
C HIS A 36 -3.94 -4.85 -8.63
N LYS A 37 -3.77 -5.54 -7.50
CA LYS A 37 -2.85 -5.13 -6.42
C LYS A 37 -1.42 -4.98 -6.97
N ILE A 38 -0.93 -6.01 -7.68
CA ILE A 38 0.40 -6.00 -8.29
C ILE A 38 0.54 -4.90 -9.34
N GLU A 39 -0.46 -4.74 -10.21
CA GLU A 39 -0.47 -3.68 -11.22
C GLU A 39 -0.40 -2.29 -10.58
N PHE A 40 -1.18 -2.05 -9.52
CA PHE A 40 -1.15 -0.80 -8.75
C PHE A 40 0.23 -0.55 -8.13
N LEU A 41 0.78 -1.55 -7.43
CA LEU A 41 2.10 -1.43 -6.80
C LEU A 41 3.17 -1.11 -7.83
N ASN A 42 3.18 -1.80 -8.97
CA ASN A 42 4.15 -1.57 -10.04
C ASN A 42 4.09 -0.12 -10.57
N ARG A 43 2.88 0.39 -10.86
CA ARG A 43 2.70 1.79 -11.33
C ARG A 43 3.13 2.81 -10.27
N LEU A 44 2.76 2.58 -9.01
CA LEU A 44 3.17 3.45 -7.90
C LEU A 44 4.70 3.48 -7.76
N ILE A 45 5.35 2.32 -7.72
CA ILE A 45 6.81 2.17 -7.61
C ILE A 45 7.53 2.86 -8.77
N ASN A 46 6.97 2.75 -9.99
CA ASN A 46 7.54 3.40 -11.16
C ASN A 46 7.48 4.93 -11.07
N SER A 47 6.43 5.49 -10.47
CA SER A 47 6.25 6.93 -10.28
C SER A 47 7.08 7.55 -9.15
N VAL A 48 7.67 6.73 -8.27
CA VAL A 48 8.38 7.20 -7.08
C VAL A 48 9.89 7.26 -7.31
N LYS A 49 10.50 8.40 -6.95
CA LYS A 49 11.94 8.66 -7.04
C LYS A 49 12.69 8.32 -5.75
N ASP A 50 12.05 8.53 -4.60
CA ASP A 50 12.63 8.23 -3.28
C ASP A 50 12.99 6.74 -3.15
N PRO A 51 13.89 6.38 -2.22
CA PRO A 51 14.13 4.98 -1.87
C PRO A 51 12.84 4.24 -1.46
N ILE A 52 12.69 3.00 -1.91
CA ILE A 52 11.50 2.18 -1.70
C ILE A 52 11.89 0.91 -0.97
N ILE A 53 11.18 0.63 0.13
CA ILE A 53 11.26 -0.64 0.86
C ILE A 53 9.96 -1.39 0.63
N ILE A 54 10.05 -2.58 0.06
CA ILE A 54 8.94 -3.52 -0.03
C ILE A 54 9.16 -4.61 1.00
N VAL A 55 8.21 -4.78 1.91
CA VAL A 55 8.14 -5.90 2.86
C VAL A 55 7.11 -6.88 2.30
N ASP A 56 7.59 -7.83 1.50
CA ASP A 56 6.77 -8.81 0.81
C ASP A 56 6.59 -10.06 1.67
N MET A 57 5.40 -10.18 2.24
CA MET A 57 4.97 -11.20 3.19
C MET A 57 4.18 -12.33 2.52
N ASP A 58 3.68 -12.12 1.29
CA ASP A 58 2.95 -13.14 0.53
C ASP A 58 3.71 -13.65 -0.71
N LEU A 59 4.93 -13.13 -0.93
CA LEU A 59 5.89 -13.48 -1.99
C LEU A 59 5.37 -13.22 -3.41
N LEU A 60 4.19 -12.61 -3.57
CA LEU A 60 3.59 -12.44 -4.87
C LEU A 60 4.39 -11.44 -5.71
N TYR A 61 4.70 -10.26 -5.16
CA TYR A 61 5.48 -9.25 -5.87
C TYR A 61 6.89 -9.76 -6.19
N THR A 62 7.53 -10.42 -5.24
CA THR A 62 8.85 -11.05 -5.40
C THR A 62 8.83 -12.10 -6.50
N GLY A 63 7.78 -12.91 -6.59
CA GLY A 63 7.60 -13.89 -7.67
C GLY A 63 7.56 -13.25 -9.06
N TYR A 64 6.85 -12.13 -9.23
CA TYR A 64 6.84 -11.37 -10.49
C TYR A 64 8.20 -10.76 -10.84
N VAL A 65 8.96 -10.32 -9.83
CA VAL A 65 10.32 -9.81 -10.04
C VAL A 65 11.27 -10.93 -10.47
N GLN A 66 11.23 -12.06 -9.77
CA GLN A 66 12.10 -13.21 -10.06
C GLN A 66 11.80 -13.85 -11.41
N SER A 67 10.53 -13.85 -11.86
CA SER A 67 10.16 -14.36 -13.18
C SER A 67 10.54 -13.42 -14.34
N GLY A 68 10.97 -12.20 -14.05
CA GLY A 68 11.27 -11.17 -15.06
C GLY A 68 10.04 -10.46 -15.63
N MET A 69 8.83 -10.78 -15.14
CA MET A 69 7.59 -10.12 -15.55
C MET A 69 7.51 -8.67 -15.02
N ILE A 70 8.13 -8.38 -13.88
CA ILE A 70 8.34 -7.04 -13.35
C ILE A 70 9.83 -6.75 -13.26
N LYS A 71 10.29 -5.68 -13.91
CA LYS A 71 11.68 -5.22 -13.78
C LYS A 71 11.84 -4.42 -12.49
N LYS A 72 12.58 -4.96 -11.52
CA LYS A 72 12.88 -4.25 -10.27
C LYS A 72 13.71 -2.99 -10.55
N LYS A 73 13.26 -1.84 -10.04
CA LYS A 73 14.04 -0.58 -10.07
C LYS A 73 15.21 -0.63 -9.09
N GLU A 74 16.24 0.16 -9.37
CA GLU A 74 17.46 0.25 -8.53
C GLU A 74 17.18 0.81 -7.14
N ASN A 75 16.25 1.77 -7.03
CA ASN A 75 15.82 2.36 -5.77
C ASN A 75 14.89 1.46 -4.93
N VAL A 76 14.64 0.21 -5.35
CA VAL A 76 13.76 -0.74 -4.65
C VAL A 76 14.57 -1.81 -3.92
N THR A 77 14.40 -1.85 -2.60
CA THR A 77 14.87 -2.94 -1.73
C THR A 77 13.69 -3.81 -1.29
N ILE A 78 13.80 -5.13 -1.46
CA ILE A 78 12.76 -6.08 -1.10
C ILE A 78 13.22 -6.89 0.11
N PHE A 79 12.39 -6.95 1.14
CA PHE A 79 12.52 -7.84 2.28
C PHE A 79 11.40 -8.86 2.23
N CYS A 80 11.73 -10.14 2.42
CA CYS A 80 10.75 -11.22 2.56
C CYS A 80 10.90 -11.85 3.95
N PRO A 81 10.38 -11.23 5.03
CA PRO A 81 10.57 -11.73 6.38
C PRO A 81 9.85 -13.05 6.65
N ASP A 82 10.44 -13.90 7.50
CA ASP A 82 9.83 -15.13 7.97
C ASP A 82 9.79 -15.20 9.52
N LYS A 83 9.38 -16.34 10.08
CA LYS A 83 9.22 -16.49 11.54
C LYS A 83 10.55 -16.39 12.30
N ILE A 84 11.67 -16.63 11.63
CA ILE A 84 13.02 -16.65 12.21
C ILE A 84 13.61 -15.24 12.20
N ASP A 85 13.52 -14.54 11.07
CA ASP A 85 14.27 -13.30 10.83
C ASP A 85 13.47 -12.00 10.85
N TRP A 86 12.15 -12.06 11.06
CA TRP A 86 11.31 -10.87 11.04
C TRP A 86 11.76 -9.75 11.98
N LYS A 87 12.29 -10.09 13.17
CA LYS A 87 12.75 -9.10 14.15
C LYS A 87 13.93 -8.30 13.63
N GLU A 88 14.90 -9.00 13.04
CA GLU A 88 16.10 -8.40 12.47
C GLU A 88 15.72 -7.51 11.28
N LYS A 89 14.91 -8.03 10.35
CA LYS A 89 14.45 -7.29 9.18
C LYS A 89 13.63 -6.06 9.57
N LEU A 90 12.70 -6.18 10.52
CA LEU A 90 11.93 -5.04 11.03
C LEU A 90 12.85 -3.98 11.65
N SER A 91 13.83 -4.39 12.44
CA SER A 91 14.79 -3.47 13.07
C SER A 91 15.61 -2.72 12.01
N LYS A 92 16.04 -3.41 10.95
CA LYS A 92 16.75 -2.80 9.82
C LYS A 92 15.87 -1.81 9.06
N ILE A 93 14.61 -2.17 8.80
CA ILE A 93 13.64 -1.30 8.14
C ILE A 93 13.42 -0.02 8.97
N ILE A 94 13.19 -0.15 10.28
CA ILE A 94 13.04 0.98 11.21
C ILE A 94 14.28 1.88 11.19
N SER A 95 15.48 1.30 11.24
CA SER A 95 16.75 2.04 11.20
C SER A 95 16.97 2.82 9.90
N ASN A 96 16.47 2.30 8.77
CA ASN A 96 16.54 3.00 7.49
C ASN A 96 15.54 4.17 7.45
N ILE A 97 14.28 3.90 7.79
CA ILE A 97 13.19 4.90 7.77
C ILE A 97 13.46 6.07 8.73
N SER A 98 14.20 5.85 9.82
CA SER A 98 14.55 6.91 10.77
C SER A 98 15.62 7.89 10.28
N LYS A 99 16.33 7.57 9.19
CA LYS A 99 17.47 8.37 8.70
C LYS A 99 17.14 9.22 7.49
N GLU A 100 16.29 8.71 6.61
CA GLU A 100 15.91 9.40 5.37
C GLU A 100 14.48 9.05 4.97
N ARG A 101 13.99 9.73 3.93
CA ARG A 101 12.65 9.53 3.41
C ARG A 101 12.57 8.24 2.60
N PHE A 102 11.55 7.43 2.88
CA PHE A 102 11.21 6.22 2.14
C PHE A 102 9.74 6.17 1.74
N LEU A 103 9.45 5.44 0.66
CA LEU A 103 8.17 4.77 0.50
C LEU A 103 8.29 3.35 1.04
N VAL A 104 7.50 3.01 2.06
CA VAL A 104 7.47 1.68 2.68
C VAL A 104 6.16 1.00 2.28
N ILE A 105 6.25 -0.15 1.62
CA ILE A 105 5.11 -0.96 1.20
C ILE A 105 5.16 -2.28 1.96
N VAL A 106 4.19 -2.52 2.84
CA VAL A 106 3.96 -3.81 3.49
C VAL A 106 2.92 -4.58 2.67
N ASP A 107 3.38 -5.54 1.89
CA ASP A 107 2.55 -6.36 0.99
C ASP A 107 2.52 -7.81 1.48
N SER A 108 1.49 -8.31 2.16
CA SER A 108 0.22 -7.69 2.50
C SER A 108 -0.17 -8.00 3.94
N PHE A 109 -1.21 -7.32 4.45
CA PHE A 109 -1.88 -7.69 5.70
C PHE A 109 -2.15 -9.19 5.80
N ASN A 110 -2.59 -9.82 4.72
CA ASN A 110 -2.86 -11.26 4.70
C ASN A 110 -1.61 -12.08 5.01
N GLY A 111 -0.47 -11.74 4.40
CA GLY A 111 0.81 -12.38 4.69
C GLY A 111 1.26 -12.14 6.14
N VAL A 112 1.13 -10.91 6.63
CA VAL A 112 1.48 -10.57 8.02
C VAL A 112 0.63 -11.36 9.03
N TYR A 113 -0.69 -11.39 8.84
CA TYR A 113 -1.61 -12.10 9.71
C TYR A 113 -1.51 -13.63 9.64
N ASN A 114 -0.89 -14.17 8.59
CA ASN A 114 -0.55 -15.58 8.49
C ASN A 114 0.79 -15.89 9.19
N LEU A 115 1.73 -14.94 9.17
CA LEU A 115 3.00 -15.09 9.88
C LEU A 115 2.80 -15.06 11.40
N PHE A 116 1.92 -14.18 11.88
CA PHE A 116 1.57 -14.03 13.29
C PHE A 116 0.10 -14.41 13.52
N ASP A 117 -0.14 -15.66 13.91
CA ASP A 117 -1.47 -16.29 14.04
C ASP A 117 -1.98 -16.44 15.49
N GLY A 118 -1.16 -16.13 16.50
CA GLY A 118 -1.57 -16.12 17.91
C GLY A 118 -2.61 -15.04 18.25
N LEU A 119 -3.33 -15.21 19.36
CA LEU A 119 -4.42 -14.32 19.83
C LEU A 119 -4.00 -12.84 19.92
N GLU A 120 -2.78 -12.56 20.39
CA GLU A 120 -2.24 -11.20 20.55
C GLU A 120 -1.59 -10.64 19.27
N SER A 121 -1.51 -11.43 18.20
CA SER A 121 -0.80 -11.06 16.98
C SER A 121 -1.39 -9.84 16.30
N ALA A 122 -2.72 -9.67 16.34
CA ALA A 122 -3.35 -8.50 15.73
C ALA A 122 -2.91 -7.19 16.40
N ARG A 123 -2.84 -7.17 17.73
CA ARG A 123 -2.34 -6.01 18.48
C ARG A 123 -0.88 -5.75 18.17
N PHE A 124 -0.07 -6.81 18.13
CA PHE A 124 1.34 -6.71 17.79
C PHE A 124 1.58 -6.12 16.40
N ILE A 125 0.90 -6.67 15.37
CA ILE A 125 0.99 -6.20 13.98
C ILE A 125 0.63 -4.72 13.87
N ASN A 126 -0.47 -4.31 14.50
CA ASN A 126 -0.88 -2.91 14.49
C ASN A 126 0.17 -2.02 15.13
N SER A 127 0.71 -2.41 16.27
CA SER A 127 1.78 -1.66 16.94
C SER A 127 3.00 -1.51 16.04
N CYS A 128 3.38 -2.54 15.28
CA CYS A 128 4.47 -2.44 14.30
C CYS A 128 4.17 -1.46 13.17
N ILE A 129 2.97 -1.52 12.59
CA ILE A 129 2.56 -0.60 11.51
C ILE A 129 2.49 0.84 12.03
N MET A 130 1.93 1.04 13.23
CA MET A 130 1.88 2.36 13.88
C MET A 130 3.28 2.89 14.19
N LEU A 131 4.19 2.04 14.67
CA LEU A 131 5.58 2.41 14.92
C LEU A 131 6.29 2.84 13.63
N LEU A 132 6.17 2.06 12.56
CA LEU A 132 6.71 2.41 11.23
C LEU A 132 6.17 3.75 10.74
N SER A 133 4.87 3.98 10.91
CA SER A 133 4.22 5.23 10.49
C SER A 133 4.68 6.42 11.32
N SER A 134 4.80 6.24 12.64
CA SER A 134 5.25 7.29 13.55
C SER A 134 6.69 7.71 13.26
N ILE A 135 7.59 6.75 13.04
CA ILE A 135 8.99 7.02 12.68
C ILE A 135 9.04 7.62 11.27
N GLY A 136 8.27 7.07 10.34
CA GLY A 136 8.18 7.58 8.98
C GLY A 136 7.74 9.04 8.90
N ASN A 137 6.79 9.46 9.73
CA ASN A 137 6.36 10.86 9.79
C ASN A 137 7.50 11.83 10.14
N GLN A 138 8.52 11.42 10.90
CA GLN A 138 9.67 12.26 11.23
C GLN A 138 10.56 12.54 10.02
N THR A 139 10.60 11.60 9.06
CA THR A 139 11.39 11.70 7.82
C THR A 139 10.53 11.96 6.59
N LYS A 140 9.24 12.27 6.78
CA LYS A 140 8.24 12.38 5.70
C LYS A 140 8.11 11.11 4.85
N SER A 141 8.43 9.95 5.42
CA SER A 141 8.22 8.66 4.77
C SER A 141 6.74 8.28 4.77
N SER A 142 6.29 7.62 3.71
CA SER A 142 4.93 7.09 3.61
C SER A 142 4.93 5.58 3.88
N VAL A 143 4.03 5.11 4.74
CA VAL A 143 3.79 3.68 4.96
C VAL A 143 2.47 3.28 4.32
N ILE A 144 2.55 2.30 3.42
CA ILE A 144 1.42 1.68 2.74
C ILE A 144 1.33 0.24 3.19
N VAL A 145 0.14 -0.21 3.54
CA VAL A 145 -0.17 -1.60 3.81
C VAL A 145 -1.26 -2.05 2.86
N THR A 146 -0.97 -3.05 2.02
CA THR A 146 -1.97 -3.61 1.12
C THR A 146 -2.72 -4.73 1.84
N GLY A 147 -3.93 -5.04 1.39
CA GLY A 147 -4.67 -6.18 1.89
C GLY A 147 -5.69 -6.65 0.88
N MET A 148 -5.81 -7.97 0.73
CA MET A 148 -6.94 -8.55 0.03
C MET A 148 -8.18 -8.43 0.93
N ALA A 149 -9.28 -7.89 0.40
CA ALA A 149 -10.45 -7.55 1.18
C ALA A 149 -11.75 -7.84 0.43
N ARG A 150 -12.81 -8.04 1.20
CA ARG A 150 -14.19 -8.15 0.71
C ARG A 150 -15.11 -7.29 1.57
N LYS A 151 -16.23 -6.88 0.99
CA LYS A 151 -17.31 -6.22 1.72
C LYS A 151 -18.24 -7.31 2.27
N LYS A 152 -18.62 -7.21 3.54
CA LYS A 152 -19.69 -8.00 4.16
C LYS A 152 -21.06 -7.43 3.81
N ASP A 153 -22.12 -8.16 4.16
CA ASP A 153 -23.52 -7.77 3.95
C ASP A 153 -23.92 -6.49 4.72
N ASP A 154 -23.23 -6.19 5.83
CA ASP A 154 -23.37 -4.98 6.63
C ASP A 154 -22.55 -3.79 6.10
N ASP A 155 -22.06 -3.89 4.87
CA ASP A 155 -21.18 -2.93 4.21
C ASP A 155 -19.79 -2.74 4.86
N GLU A 156 -19.42 -3.55 5.84
CA GLU A 156 -18.10 -3.52 6.46
C GLU A 156 -17.02 -4.15 5.57
N TRP A 157 -15.86 -3.51 5.46
CA TRP A 157 -14.70 -4.10 4.80
C TRP A 157 -13.91 -4.98 5.77
N VAL A 158 -13.65 -6.21 5.36
CA VAL A 158 -12.78 -7.15 6.09
C VAL A 158 -11.74 -7.79 5.19
N LEU A 159 -10.64 -8.22 5.79
CA LEU A 159 -9.61 -8.95 5.07
C LEU A 159 -10.13 -10.30 4.58
N SER A 160 -9.69 -10.69 3.39
CA SER A 160 -10.08 -11.92 2.72
C SER A 160 -8.84 -12.64 2.20
N PRO A 161 -8.63 -13.93 2.53
CA PRO A 161 -9.47 -14.79 3.37
C PRO A 161 -9.37 -14.44 4.87
N GLY A 162 -10.21 -15.07 5.69
CA GLY A 162 -10.12 -15.01 7.17
C GLY A 162 -11.03 -14.00 7.86
N GLY A 163 -11.52 -12.97 7.16
CA GLY A 163 -12.53 -12.05 7.71
C GLY A 163 -12.01 -11.14 8.84
N LYS A 164 -10.68 -11.03 9.02
CA LYS A 164 -10.08 -10.19 10.06
C LYS A 164 -10.43 -8.72 9.80
N HIS A 165 -10.80 -8.00 10.85
CA HIS A 165 -11.13 -6.59 10.77
C HIS A 165 -9.89 -5.74 10.48
N ILE A 166 -10.10 -4.66 9.73
CA ILE A 166 -9.05 -3.71 9.38
C ILE A 166 -9.04 -2.62 10.46
N ILE A 167 -7.94 -2.50 11.18
CA ILE A 167 -7.81 -1.52 12.26
C ILE A 167 -7.34 -0.20 11.67
N LYS A 168 -8.11 0.86 11.93
CA LYS A 168 -7.91 2.21 11.38
C LYS A 168 -8.00 3.25 12.48
N SER A 169 -7.15 4.28 12.39
CA SER A 169 -7.26 5.51 13.17
C SER A 169 -7.80 6.65 12.30
N GLU A 170 -8.10 7.81 12.87
CA GLU A 170 -8.51 8.99 12.09
C GLU A 170 -7.42 9.51 11.15
N LYS A 171 -6.15 9.21 11.46
CA LYS A 171 -4.99 9.56 10.64
C LYS A 171 -4.70 8.54 9.54
N THR A 172 -5.32 7.36 9.61
CA THR A 172 -5.12 6.27 8.64
C THR A 172 -5.92 6.56 7.38
N GLY A 173 -5.23 6.67 6.25
CA GLY A 173 -5.89 6.67 4.93
C GLY A 173 -6.40 5.26 4.63
N VAL A 174 -7.65 5.11 4.20
CA VAL A 174 -8.19 3.81 3.77
C VAL A 174 -8.76 3.96 2.37
N TYR A 175 -8.30 3.09 1.48
CA TYR A 175 -8.62 3.17 0.05
C TYR A 175 -9.04 1.81 -0.47
N PHE A 176 -9.94 1.81 -1.46
CA PHE A 176 -10.28 0.61 -2.22
C PHE A 176 -9.85 0.75 -3.66
N LEU A 177 -9.13 -0.27 -4.14
CA LEU A 177 -8.64 -0.37 -5.51
C LEU A 177 -9.68 -1.06 -6.40
N LYS A 178 -10.14 -0.33 -7.41
CA LYS A 178 -11.01 -0.84 -8.48
C LYS A 178 -10.25 -0.85 -9.80
N LYS A 179 -10.62 -1.78 -10.68
CA LYS A 179 -10.25 -1.75 -12.10
C LYS A 179 -11.47 -1.30 -12.88
N SER A 180 -11.30 -0.30 -13.74
CA SER A 180 -12.33 0.18 -14.66
C SER A 180 -11.74 0.19 -16.06
N LEU A 181 -12.18 -0.75 -16.91
CA LEU A 181 -11.56 -1.02 -18.21
C LEU A 181 -10.04 -1.22 -18.05
N ASN A 182 -9.24 -0.28 -18.53
CA ASN A 182 -7.78 -0.29 -18.51
C ASN A 182 -7.17 0.48 -17.33
N ASP A 183 -7.98 1.28 -16.64
CA ASP A 183 -7.52 2.18 -15.59
C ASP A 183 -7.71 1.55 -14.21
N LEU A 184 -6.81 1.92 -13.30
CA LEU A 184 -6.96 1.63 -11.88
C LEU A 184 -7.56 2.86 -11.21
N VAL A 185 -8.58 2.65 -10.39
CA VAL A 185 -9.26 3.72 -9.65
C VAL A 185 -9.09 3.45 -8.17
N LEU A 186 -8.43 4.37 -7.48
CA LEU A 186 -8.28 4.35 -6.04
C LEU A 186 -9.37 5.23 -5.42
N VAL A 187 -10.25 4.64 -4.60
CA VAL A 187 -11.39 5.34 -3.98
C VAL A 187 -11.16 5.45 -2.49
N THR A 188 -11.29 6.65 -1.91
CA THR A 188 -11.23 6.81 -0.45
C THR A 188 -12.45 6.18 0.22
N LEU A 189 -12.21 5.47 1.32
CA LEU A 189 -13.22 4.88 2.20
C LEU A 189 -13.33 5.74 3.47
N GLU A 190 -13.92 6.93 3.34
CA GLU A 190 -14.16 7.82 4.48
C GLU A 190 -15.41 7.45 5.28
N LYS A 191 -15.60 8.08 6.44
CA LYS A 191 -16.82 7.94 7.25
C LYS A 191 -18.03 8.47 6.46
N VAL A 192 -19.21 7.92 6.75
CA VAL A 192 -20.50 8.36 6.18
C VAL A 192 -20.66 9.88 6.36
N GLY A 193 -20.84 10.61 5.25
CA GLY A 193 -21.08 12.06 5.24
C GLY A 193 -20.04 12.92 4.51
N THR A 194 -18.90 12.36 4.09
CA THR A 194 -17.94 13.07 3.21
C THR A 194 -17.94 12.50 1.79
N ASN A 195 -17.71 13.37 0.80
CA ASN A 195 -17.60 12.95 -0.59
C ASN A 195 -16.37 12.05 -0.77
N SER A 196 -16.58 10.81 -1.26
CA SER A 196 -15.49 9.91 -1.60
C SER A 196 -14.61 10.53 -2.69
N ARG A 197 -13.32 10.68 -2.43
CA ARG A 197 -12.33 11.09 -3.43
C ARG A 197 -11.97 9.89 -4.31
N LYS A 198 -11.74 10.15 -5.58
CA LYS A 198 -11.33 9.14 -6.57
C LYS A 198 -10.06 9.63 -7.25
N PHE A 199 -9.07 8.76 -7.32
CA PHE A 199 -7.84 8.99 -8.08
C PHE A 199 -7.82 7.99 -9.24
N ILE A 200 -7.55 8.48 -10.45
CA ILE A 200 -7.53 7.65 -11.66
C ILE A 200 -6.07 7.46 -12.08
N ILE A 201 -5.62 6.22 -12.02
CA ILE A 201 -4.30 5.81 -12.46
C ILE A 201 -4.47 5.20 -13.85
N LYS A 202 -4.22 6.02 -14.86
CA LYS A 202 -4.32 5.63 -16.27
C LYS A 202 -3.28 4.59 -16.65
N GLN A 203 -3.60 3.75 -17.62
CA GLN A 203 -2.63 2.83 -18.20
C GLN A 203 -1.47 3.59 -18.83
N GLU A 204 -0.23 3.17 -18.53
CA GLU A 204 0.95 3.62 -19.28
C GLU A 204 0.80 3.10 -20.71
N ASN A 205 0.73 4.02 -21.68
CA ASN A 205 0.86 3.64 -23.09
C ASN A 205 2.29 3.18 -23.29
N VAL A 206 2.48 1.87 -23.46
CA VAL A 206 3.78 1.27 -23.84
C VAL A 206 4.04 1.54 -25.31
#